data_AF-A0A388P8Y6-F1
#
_entry.id   AF-A0A388P8Y6-F1
#
_cell.length_a   1.000
_cell.length_b   1.000
_cell.length_c   1.000
_cell.angle_alpha   90.00
_cell.angle_beta   90.00
_cell.angle_gamma   90.00
#
_symmetry.space_group_name_H-M   'P 1'
#
loop_
_entity.id
_entity.type
_entity.pdbx_description
1 polymer ?
#
loop_
_entity_poly.entity_id
_entity_poly.type
_entity_poly.pdbx_seq_one_letter_code
_entity_poly.pdbx_strand_id
1 'polypeptide(L)'
;MTITDVRVTGDLQQASVFYTVLGDAAAHESSAAALSSAKGMLRSEVGRALGLRVTPSIEFFLDGMADSASAMNDLIEQMHKADAELEKLRAGAKPVAEDPYKKHN
;
A
#
# COMPACT_ATOMS: atom_id res chain seq x y z
N MET A 1 18.88 4.97 13.67
CA MET A 1 17.61 5.24 12.95
C MET A 1 17.27 6.71 13.13
N THR A 2 16.82 7.37 12.07
CA THR A 2 16.45 8.79 12.07
C THR A 2 15.13 8.96 11.31
N ILE A 3 14.20 9.76 11.83
CA ILE A 3 12.97 10.15 11.10
C ILE A 3 13.32 11.33 10.19
N THR A 4 12.97 11.25 8.92
CA THR A 4 13.33 12.26 7.90
C THR A 4 12.15 13.15 7.50
N ASP A 5 10.94 12.58 7.40
CA ASP A 5 9.73 13.32 7.04
C ASP A 5 8.49 12.68 7.68
N VAL A 6 7.43 13.46 7.87
CA VAL A 6 6.12 12.95 8.30
C VAL A 6 5.03 13.66 7.51
N ARG A 7 4.20 12.88 6.82
CA ARG A 7 3.06 13.38 6.04
C ARG A 7 1.77 12.93 6.68
N VAL A 8 0.87 13.88 6.91
CA VAL A 8 -0.43 13.62 7.54
C VAL A 8 -1.52 13.99 6.55
N THR A 9 -2.57 13.17 6.46
CA THR A 9 -3.73 13.49 5.63
C THR A 9 -4.47 14.71 6.18
N GLY A 10 -5.17 15.46 5.31
CA GLY A 10 -5.88 16.68 5.72
C GLY A 10 -6.99 16.45 6.74
N ASP A 11 -7.50 15.22 6.82
CA ASP A 11 -8.50 14.78 7.80
C ASP A 11 -7.87 14.16 9.08
N LEU A 12 -6.54 14.18 9.21
CA LEU A 12 -5.76 13.66 10.33
C LEU A 12 -5.99 12.19 10.68
N GLN A 13 -6.50 11.38 9.75
CA GLN A 13 -6.73 9.96 9.98
C GLN A 13 -5.46 9.10 9.81
N GLN A 14 -4.56 9.52 8.92
CA GLN A 14 -3.37 8.75 8.54
C GLN A 14 -2.11 9.60 8.62
N ALA A 15 -1.03 9.00 9.11
CA ALA A 15 0.30 9.59 9.16
C ALA A 15 1.34 8.63 8.57
N SER A 16 1.99 9.04 7.48
CA SER A 16 3.12 8.35 6.86
C SER A 16 4.42 8.93 7.39
N VAL A 17 5.20 8.11 8.09
CA VAL A 17 6.47 8.47 8.72
C VAL A 17 7.62 7.88 7.92
N PHE A 18 8.48 8.75 7.38
CA PHE A 18 9.66 8.37 6.62
C PHE A 18 10.87 8.31 7.54
N TYR A 19 11.67 7.26 7.42
CA TYR A 19 12.84 7.07 8.28
C TYR A 19 14.02 6.47 7.51
N THR A 20 15.23 6.75 7.97
CA THR A 20 16.45 6.14 7.48
C THR A 20 17.15 5.34 8.58
N VAL A 21 17.81 4.25 8.19
CA VAL A 21 18.59 3.39 9.07
C VAL A 21 20.00 3.31 8.52
N LEU A 22 20.96 3.78 9.31
CA LEU A 22 22.37 3.56 9.02
C LEU A 22 22.69 2.08 9.26
N GLY A 23 23.11 1.36 8.22
CA GLY A 23 23.41 -0.07 8.31
C GLY A 23 23.11 -0.81 7.01
N ASP A 24 23.12 -2.15 7.10
CA ASP A 24 22.84 -3.07 6.02
C ASP A 24 21.35 -3.49 5.97
N ALA A 25 21.01 -4.40 5.05
CA ALA A 25 19.64 -4.89 4.88
C ALA A 25 19.08 -5.56 6.16
N ALA A 26 19.92 -6.24 6.95
CA ALA A 26 19.50 -6.85 8.20
C ALA A 26 19.15 -5.77 9.26
N ALA A 27 19.91 -4.67 9.31
CA ALA A 27 19.58 -3.51 10.13
C ALA A 27 18.26 -2.86 9.70
N HIS A 28 17.97 -2.83 8.39
CA HIS A 28 16.71 -2.29 7.86
C HIS A 28 15.52 -3.16 8.27
N GLU A 29 15.60 -4.47 8.07
CA GLU A 29 14.52 -5.41 8.39
C GLU A 29 14.23 -5.46 9.90
N SER A 30 15.27 -5.54 10.73
CA SER A 30 15.13 -5.50 12.18
C SER A 30 14.52 -4.19 12.69
N SER A 31 14.91 -3.05 12.09
CA SER A 31 14.31 -1.75 12.42
C SER A 31 12.84 -1.67 11.99
N ALA A 32 12.51 -2.20 10.81
CA ALA A 32 11.12 -2.27 10.34
C ALA A 32 10.24 -3.12 11.26
N ALA A 33 10.74 -4.27 11.71
CA ALA A 33 10.04 -5.13 12.67
C ALA A 33 9.86 -4.44 14.04
N ALA A 34 10.90 -3.75 14.52
CA ALA A 34 10.84 -2.98 15.77
C ALA A 34 9.79 -1.86 15.69
N LEU A 35 9.77 -1.08 14.61
CA LEU A 35 8.78 -0.03 14.38
C LEU A 35 7.36 -0.58 14.26
N SER A 36 7.20 -1.69 13.55
CA SER A 36 5.90 -2.36 13.39
C SER A 36 5.32 -2.80 14.72
N SER A 37 6.13 -3.43 15.58
CA SER A 37 5.70 -3.85 16.92
C SER A 37 5.45 -2.67 17.86
N ALA A 38 6.18 -1.56 17.70
CA ALA A 38 6.03 -0.35 18.50
C ALA A 38 4.88 0.57 18.06
N LYS A 39 4.21 0.33 16.92
CA LYS A 39 3.15 1.21 16.35
C LYS A 39 2.11 1.65 17.37
N GLY A 40 1.59 0.71 18.17
CA GLY A 40 0.55 1.01 19.17
C GLY A 40 1.05 1.93 20.27
N MET A 41 2.24 1.64 20.82
CA MET A 41 2.88 2.44 21.85
C MET A 41 3.21 3.85 21.35
N LEU A 42 3.78 3.97 20.15
CA LEU A 42 4.09 5.25 19.52
C LEU A 42 2.83 6.07 19.27
N ARG A 43 1.75 5.46 18.79
CA ARG A 43 0.46 6.14 18.61
C ARG A 43 -0.08 6.68 19.93
N SER A 44 -0.04 5.89 21.00
CA SER A 44 -0.46 6.35 22.33
C SER A 44 0.40 7.49 22.86
N GLU A 45 1.71 7.45 22.65
CA GLU A 45 2.64 8.50 23.08
C GLU A 45 2.38 9.82 22.34
N VAL A 46 2.23 9.76 21.02
CA VAL A 46 1.91 10.92 20.18
C VAL A 46 0.58 11.53 20.60
N GLY A 47 -0.45 10.71 20.81
CA GLY A 47 -1.74 11.19 21.29
C GLY A 47 -1.66 11.92 22.62
N ARG A 48 -0.88 11.38 23.57
CA ARG A 48 -0.67 12.00 24.88
C ARG A 48 0.14 13.29 24.80
N ALA A 49 1.24 13.30 24.04
CA ALA A 49 2.15 14.43 23.93
C ALA A 49 1.49 15.64 23.22
N LEU A 50 0.63 15.37 22.24
CA LEU A 50 -0.04 16.41 21.45
C LEU A 50 -1.47 16.72 21.93
N GLY A 51 -1.97 16.02 22.95
CA GLY A 51 -3.34 16.21 23.46
C GLY A 51 -4.42 15.87 22.42
N LEU A 52 -4.13 14.96 21.49
CA LEU A 52 -5.05 14.62 20.40
C LEU A 52 -6.20 13.75 20.91
N ARG A 53 -7.43 14.15 20.59
CA ARG A 53 -8.62 13.32 20.85
C ARG A 53 -8.62 12.04 20.03
N VAL A 54 -8.15 12.13 18.78
CA VAL A 54 -7.97 11.00 17.87
C VAL A 54 -6.57 11.10 17.30
N THR A 55 -5.75 10.08 17.51
CA THR A 55 -4.41 10.03 16.93
C THR A 55 -4.47 9.32 15.58
N PRO A 56 -3.83 9.84 14.52
CA PRO A 56 -3.78 9.16 13.23
C PRO A 56 -3.19 7.75 13.37
N SER A 57 -3.57 6.87 12.44
CA SER A 57 -2.86 5.61 12.25
C SER A 57 -1.48 5.90 11.66
N ILE A 58 -0.44 5.28 12.23
CA ILE A 58 0.95 5.53 11.87
C ILE A 58 1.47 4.39 11.01
N GLU A 59 1.99 4.72 9.84
CA GLU A 59 2.71 3.81 8.95
C GLU A 59 4.15 4.29 8.71
N PHE A 60 5.08 3.34 8.64
CA PHE A 60 6.51 3.62 8.53
C PHE A 60 7.03 3.24 7.15
N PHE A 61 7.78 4.13 6.52
CA PHE A 61 8.37 3.96 5.20
C PHE A 61 9.86 4.22 5.26
N LEU A 62 10.67 3.29 4.74
CA LEU A 62 12.10 3.51 4.65
C LEU A 62 12.38 4.55 3.55
N ASP A 63 13.13 5.58 3.91
CA ASP A 63 13.54 6.65 3.01
C ASP A 63 14.50 6.08 1.94
N GLY A 64 14.22 6.36 0.67
CA GLY A 64 14.93 5.79 -0.48
C GLY A 64 14.27 4.60 -1.18
N MET A 65 13.07 4.17 -0.78
CA MET A 65 12.29 3.19 -1.55
C MET A 65 11.65 3.85 -2.79
N ALA A 66 12.46 4.10 -3.82
CA ALA A 66 11.97 4.20 -5.20
C ALA A 66 11.39 2.86 -5.68
N ASP A 67 11.74 1.75 -5.01
CA ASP A 67 11.39 0.38 -5.40
C ASP A 67 9.89 0.08 -5.39
N SER A 68 9.11 0.67 -4.49
CA SER A 68 7.66 0.39 -4.42
C SER A 68 6.88 0.98 -5.59
N ALA A 69 7.33 2.12 -6.15
CA ALA A 69 6.70 2.71 -7.33
C ALA A 69 6.95 1.85 -8.57
N SER A 70 8.17 1.33 -8.72
CA SER A 70 8.52 0.40 -9.79
C SER A 70 7.73 -0.91 -9.69
N ALA A 71 7.66 -1.51 -8.49
CA ALA A 71 6.89 -2.74 -8.29
C ALA A 71 5.38 -2.57 -8.54
N MET A 72 4.81 -1.41 -8.18
CA MET A 72 3.41 -1.10 -8.49
C MET A 72 3.19 -0.88 -10.00
N ASN A 73 4.11 -0.17 -10.67
CA ASN A 73 4.07 -0.02 -12.12
C ASN A 73 4.17 -1.36 -12.83
N ASP A 74 5.03 -2.27 -12.37
CA ASP A 74 5.17 -3.61 -12.92
C ASP A 74 3.87 -4.43 -12.77
N LEU A 75 3.18 -4.30 -11.63
CA LEU A 75 1.86 -4.92 -11.41
C LEU A 75 0.79 -4.35 -12.33
N ILE A 76 0.73 -3.02 -12.48
CA ILE A 76 -0.22 -2.34 -13.38
C ILE A 76 0.03 -2.77 -14.84
N GLU A 77 1.29 -2.85 -15.25
CA GLU A 77 1.66 -3.26 -16.61
C GLU A 77 1.31 -4.73 -16.89
N GLN A 78 1.46 -5.62 -15.89
CA GLN A 78 1.01 -7.00 -15.96
C GLN A 78 -0.51 -7.11 -16.12
N MET A 79 -1.29 -6.28 -15.40
CA MET A 79 -2.74 -6.24 -15.54
C MET A 79 -3.15 -5.81 -16.95
N HIS A 80 -2.55 -4.75 -17.49
CA HIS A 80 -2.83 -4.30 -18.86
C HIS A 80 -2.50 -5.37 -19.92
N LYS A 81 -1.40 -6.11 -19.74
CA LYS A 81 -1.05 -7.24 -20.63
C LYS A 81 -2.10 -8.34 -20.57
N ALA A 82 -2.53 -8.73 -19.37
CA ALA A 82 -3.56 -9.75 -19.19
C ALA A 82 -4.91 -9.35 -19.82
N ASP A 83 -5.34 -8.09 -19.63
CA ASP A 83 -6.57 -7.57 -20.23
C ASP A 83 -6.49 -7.55 -21.76
N ALA A 84 -5.35 -7.16 -22.33
CA ALA A 84 -5.14 -7.16 -23.78
C ALA A 84 -5.14 -8.56 -24.40
N GLU A 85 -4.63 -9.57 -23.69
CA GLU A 85 -4.74 -10.98 -24.13
C GLU A 85 -6.19 -11.47 -24.04
N LEU A 86 -6.90 -11.11 -22.98
CA LEU A 86 -8.31 -11.46 -22.80
C LEU A 86 -9.20 -10.86 -23.90
N GLU A 87 -8.96 -9.60 -24.29
CA GLU A 87 -9.62 -8.93 -25.42
C GLU A 87 -9.39 -9.66 -26.75
N LYS A 88 -8.15 -10.07 -27.05
CA LYS A 88 -7.83 -10.84 -28.27
C LYS A 88 -8.51 -12.20 -28.29
N LEU A 89 -8.56 -12.88 -27.15
CA LEU A 89 -9.24 -14.16 -27.00
C LEU A 89 -10.76 -14.01 -27.17
N ARG A 90 -11.35 -12.92 -26.64
CA ARG A 90 -12.77 -12.59 -26.79
C ARG A 90 -13.14 -12.22 -28.23
N ALA A 91 -12.28 -11.50 -28.95
CA ALA A 91 -12.51 -11.13 -30.34
C ALA A 91 -12.62 -12.35 -31.28
N GLY A 92 -11.96 -13.46 -30.94
CA GLY A 92 -12.05 -14.73 -31.67
C GLY A 92 -13.08 -15.72 -31.12
N ALA A 93 -13.67 -15.46 -29.94
CA ALA A 93 -14.56 -16.39 -29.28
C ALA A 93 -16.00 -16.25 -29.80
N LYS A 94 -16.59 -17.36 -30.27
CA LYS A 94 -18.02 -17.41 -30.55
C LYS A 94 -18.79 -17.63 -29.24
N PRO A 95 -19.86 -16.86 -28.97
CA PRO A 95 -20.71 -17.09 -27.80
C PRO A 95 -21.25 -18.52 -27.82
N VAL A 96 -21.25 -19.17 -26.65
CA VAL A 96 -21.64 -20.59 -26.49
C VAL A 96 -23.17 -20.78 -26.61
N ALA A 97 -23.98 -19.71 -26.58
CA ALA A 97 -25.42 -19.76 -26.85
C ALA A 97 -25.95 -18.40 -27.36
N GLU A 98 -26.90 -18.41 -28.31
CA GLU A 98 -27.52 -17.20 -28.90
C GLU A 98 -28.58 -16.52 -28.02
N ASP A 99 -29.12 -17.16 -26.97
CA ASP A 99 -30.03 -16.50 -26.01
C ASP A 99 -30.03 -17.21 -24.63
N PRO A 100 -29.46 -16.61 -23.57
CA PRO A 100 -29.40 -17.24 -22.25
C PRO A 100 -30.66 -16.99 -21.39
N TYR A 101 -31.65 -16.22 -21.83
CA TYR A 101 -32.85 -15.94 -21.03
C TYR A 101 -34.02 -16.82 -21.45
N LYS A 102 -34.26 -17.90 -20.69
CA LYS A 102 -35.55 -18.62 -20.78
C LYS A 102 -36.69 -17.72 -20.30
N LYS A 103 -37.50 -17.23 -21.24
CA LYS A 103 -38.79 -16.61 -20.92
C LYS A 103 -39.67 -17.62 -20.19
N HIS A 104 -39.97 -17.34 -18.93
CA HIS A 104 -41.03 -18.04 -18.20
C HIS A 104 -42.38 -17.49 -18.68
N ASN A 105 -43.25 -18.39 -19.14
CA ASN A 105 -44.69 -18.14 -19.30
C ASN A 105 -45.40 -18.50 -18.00
#